data_AF-G5LJN6-F1
#
_entry.id   AF-G5LJN6-F1
#
_cell.length_a   1.000
_cell.length_b   1.000
_cell.length_c   1.000
_cell.angle_alpha   90.00
_cell.angle_beta   90.00
_cell.angle_gamma   90.00
#
_symmetry.space_group_name_H-M   'P 1'
#
loop_
_entity.id
_entity.type
_entity.pdbx_description
1 polymer ?
#
loop_
_entity_poly.entity_id
_entity_poly.type
_entity_poly.pdbx_seq_one_letter_code
_entity_poly.pdbx_strand_id
1 'polypeptide(L)'
;LARKLLKDTGFIFISIDDNEYANLKLMMDEIFGEGGFVTNVMWKRKKEISNDSDNVSIQGEYILVYAKTGQGALRLEPLSKEYIQKSYKEPTEQFPEGKWRPVPLTVSKGLSGGGYTYKITTPNGTVHERLWAYPEASYQKLVADNLVYFGKDNGGIPQRVMYAHHSKGQPTTNYWDNVASNKEGKKEILDLFGDNVFDTPKPTALLKKIIKLAIDKDGVVLDFFAGSGTTAHAVMALNEEDGGQRTFILCTIDQALSNNTIAKKAGYNTIDEISRERITRVAAKIRANNPATNSDLGFKHYRFATPTQQTLDDLDSFDIATGHFINTSGQLAAFTESGFTDMINPFSARGLGVPGGASGEETLLTTWLVADGYKMDIDVQTVDFSGYCARYVDNTRLYLIDERWGTEQTRDLLNHIGTHQLPVQTIVIYGYSFDLESIRELEIGLKQLDQKVNLVKRY
;
A
#
# COMPACT_ATOMS: atom_id res chain seq x y z
N LEU A 1 -6.44 13.42 7.09
CA LEU A 1 -5.13 12.74 7.21
C LEU A 1 -4.72 12.01 5.93
N ALA A 2 -5.55 11.10 5.39
CA ALA A 2 -5.24 10.33 4.18
C ALA A 2 -4.66 11.16 3.01
N ARG A 3 -5.25 12.33 2.70
CA ARG A 3 -4.72 13.25 1.68
C ARG A 3 -3.26 13.66 1.88
N LYS A 4 -2.81 13.83 3.13
CA LYS A 4 -1.42 14.19 3.46
C LYS A 4 -0.44 13.04 3.18
N LEU A 5 -0.90 11.80 3.35
CA LEU A 5 -0.09 10.58 3.16
C LEU A 5 0.07 10.20 1.68
N LEU A 6 -0.86 10.63 0.82
CA LEU A 6 -0.77 10.35 -0.61
C LEU A 6 0.44 11.04 -1.25
N LYS A 7 1.06 10.37 -2.22
CA LYS A 7 1.97 11.03 -3.19
C LYS A 7 1.18 12.01 -4.06
N ASP A 8 1.85 12.97 -4.68
CA ASP A 8 1.20 13.95 -5.57
C ASP A 8 0.55 13.29 -6.80
N THR A 9 1.07 12.16 -7.24
CA THR A 9 0.50 11.30 -8.27
C THR A 9 -0.51 10.27 -7.75
N GLY A 10 -0.83 10.30 -6.44
CA GLY A 10 -1.64 9.30 -5.75
C GLY A 10 -3.13 9.52 -5.89
N PHE A 11 -3.88 8.43 -5.78
CA PHE A 11 -5.34 8.38 -5.87
C PHE A 11 -5.95 7.78 -4.61
N ILE A 12 -7.17 8.21 -4.27
CA ILE A 12 -8.02 7.58 -3.25
C ILE A 12 -9.29 7.07 -3.92
N PHE A 13 -9.67 5.84 -3.57
CA PHE A 13 -10.89 5.18 -4.02
C PHE A 13 -11.74 4.86 -2.79
N ILE A 14 -13.00 5.31 -2.78
CA ILE A 14 -13.89 5.14 -1.63
C ILE A 14 -15.17 4.46 -2.10
N SER A 15 -15.38 3.22 -1.65
CA SER A 15 -16.66 2.53 -1.86
C SER A 15 -17.73 3.12 -0.96
N ILE A 16 -18.90 3.45 -1.52
CA ILE A 16 -20.02 4.02 -0.77
C ILE A 16 -21.35 3.60 -1.43
N ASP A 17 -22.38 3.42 -0.62
CA ASP A 17 -23.74 3.24 -1.13
C ASP A 17 -24.44 4.59 -1.32
N ASP A 18 -25.73 4.57 -1.62
CA ASP A 18 -26.55 5.76 -1.84
C ASP A 18 -26.84 6.57 -0.57
N ASN A 19 -26.75 5.97 0.62
CA ASN A 19 -27.12 6.63 1.88
C ASN A 19 -26.26 7.85 2.16
N GLU A 20 -24.94 7.74 1.94
CA GLU A 20 -23.97 8.79 2.30
C GLU A 20 -23.16 9.32 1.10
N TYR A 21 -23.51 8.90 -0.12
CA TYR A 21 -22.80 9.31 -1.33
C TYR A 21 -22.71 10.84 -1.47
N ALA A 22 -23.85 11.54 -1.33
CA ALA A 22 -23.91 12.99 -1.55
C ALA A 22 -23.08 13.74 -0.50
N ASN A 23 -23.20 13.35 0.77
CA ASN A 23 -22.46 13.95 1.88
C ASN A 23 -20.96 13.72 1.73
N LEU A 24 -20.56 12.48 1.40
CA LEU A 24 -19.16 12.13 1.17
C LEU A 24 -18.59 12.90 -0.02
N LYS A 25 -19.33 13.03 -1.13
CA LYS A 25 -18.89 13.78 -2.31
C LYS A 25 -18.54 15.23 -1.98
N LEU A 26 -19.43 15.92 -1.27
CA LEU A 26 -19.22 17.32 -0.88
C LEU A 26 -18.03 17.47 0.07
N MET A 27 -17.89 16.57 1.06
CA MET A 27 -16.74 16.57 1.96
C MET A 27 -15.42 16.31 1.21
N MET A 28 -15.44 15.42 0.23
CA MET A 28 -14.26 15.12 -0.58
C MET A 28 -13.86 16.31 -1.47
N ASP A 29 -14.83 17.05 -2.01
CA ASP A 29 -14.57 18.30 -2.74
C ASP A 29 -13.90 19.36 -1.86
N GLU A 30 -14.32 19.49 -0.60
CA GLU A 30 -13.70 20.41 0.35
C GLU A 30 -12.25 19.99 0.69
N ILE A 31 -12.01 18.68 0.91
CA ILE A 31 -10.70 18.17 1.35
C ILE A 31 -9.68 18.12 0.19
N PHE A 32 -10.10 17.64 -0.98
CA PHE A 32 -9.22 17.43 -2.14
C PHE A 32 -9.25 18.57 -3.15
N GLY A 33 -10.25 19.45 -3.06
CA GLY A 33 -10.60 20.40 -4.11
C GLY A 33 -11.41 19.74 -5.22
N GLU A 34 -12.37 20.46 -5.81
CA GLU A 34 -13.19 19.98 -6.93
C GLU A 34 -12.33 19.51 -8.13
N GLY A 35 -11.21 20.18 -8.39
CA GLY A 35 -10.26 19.79 -9.44
C GLY A 35 -9.53 18.47 -9.17
N GLY A 36 -9.62 17.93 -7.95
CA GLY A 36 -9.13 16.60 -7.60
C GLY A 36 -10.13 15.48 -7.92
N PHE A 37 -11.40 15.80 -8.22
CA PHE A 37 -12.38 14.80 -8.58
C PHE A 37 -12.05 14.16 -9.93
N VAL A 38 -11.88 12.84 -9.95
CA VAL A 38 -11.55 12.09 -11.18
C VAL A 38 -12.82 11.54 -11.81
N THR A 39 -13.57 10.74 -11.06
CA THR A 39 -14.83 10.15 -11.53
C THR A 39 -15.62 9.54 -10.38
N ASN A 40 -16.88 9.24 -10.64
CA ASN A 40 -17.70 8.36 -9.82
C ASN A 40 -17.95 7.07 -10.61
N VAL A 41 -17.42 5.95 -10.12
CA VAL A 41 -17.62 4.65 -10.72
C VAL A 41 -18.86 4.00 -10.14
N MET A 42 -19.74 3.50 -11.01
CA MET A 42 -20.85 2.64 -10.61
C MET A 42 -20.45 1.17 -10.79
N TRP A 43 -20.32 0.45 -9.68
CA TRP A 43 -19.98 -0.98 -9.66
C TRP A 43 -21.21 -1.84 -9.44
N LYS A 44 -21.46 -2.79 -10.34
CA LYS A 44 -22.57 -3.75 -10.23
C LYS A 44 -22.23 -4.85 -9.22
N ARG A 45 -22.61 -4.62 -7.96
CA ARG A 45 -22.36 -5.53 -6.82
C ARG A 45 -23.29 -6.75 -6.75
N LYS A 46 -24.43 -6.73 -7.47
CA LYS A 46 -25.39 -7.85 -7.59
C LYS A 46 -25.53 -8.25 -9.05
N LYS A 47 -25.43 -9.54 -9.34
CA LYS A 47 -25.64 -10.07 -10.70
C LYS A 47 -27.11 -10.23 -11.03
N GLU A 48 -27.90 -10.63 -10.04
CA GLU A 48 -29.30 -10.99 -10.15
C GLU A 48 -30.19 -9.88 -9.57
N ILE A 49 -31.33 -9.66 -10.20
CA ILE A 49 -32.38 -8.76 -9.69
C ILE A 49 -33.02 -9.42 -8.46
N SER A 50 -33.05 -8.70 -7.34
CA SER A 50 -33.72 -9.21 -6.13
C SER A 50 -35.22 -9.08 -6.32
N ASN A 51 -35.96 -10.18 -6.09
CA ASN A 51 -37.42 -10.19 -6.12
C ASN A 51 -38.05 -9.54 -4.89
N ASP A 52 -37.25 -9.26 -3.85
CA ASP A 52 -37.69 -8.64 -2.60
C ASP A 52 -37.63 -7.11 -2.65
N SER A 53 -37.24 -6.52 -3.79
CA SER A 53 -37.28 -5.07 -3.97
C SER A 53 -38.69 -4.62 -4.33
N ASP A 54 -39.27 -3.73 -3.53
CA ASP A 54 -40.65 -3.26 -3.72
C ASP A 54 -40.87 -2.51 -5.06
N ASN A 55 -39.92 -1.66 -5.46
CA ASN A 55 -40.07 -0.78 -6.63
C ASN A 55 -38.81 -0.69 -7.50
N VAL A 56 -37.64 -0.42 -6.91
CA VAL A 56 -36.37 -0.31 -7.63
C VAL A 56 -35.35 -1.27 -7.04
N SER A 57 -34.88 -2.23 -7.85
CA SER A 57 -33.83 -3.15 -7.43
C SER A 57 -32.45 -2.47 -7.53
N ILE A 58 -31.91 -1.99 -6.40
CA ILE A 58 -30.57 -1.40 -6.37
C ILE A 58 -29.51 -2.49 -6.57
N GLN A 59 -28.87 -2.46 -7.74
CA GLN A 59 -27.93 -3.48 -8.22
C GLN A 59 -26.46 -3.11 -8.02
N GLY A 60 -26.18 -1.83 -7.72
CA GLY A 60 -24.82 -1.29 -7.65
C GLY A 60 -24.52 -0.53 -6.38
N GLU A 61 -23.25 -0.16 -6.25
CA GLU A 61 -22.68 0.77 -5.27
C GLU A 61 -21.74 1.72 -6.03
N TYR A 62 -21.41 2.85 -5.41
CA TYR A 62 -20.51 3.86 -5.96
C TYR A 62 -19.08 3.66 -5.48
N ILE A 63 -18.11 4.04 -6.31
CA ILE A 63 -16.71 4.19 -5.91
C ILE A 63 -16.27 5.59 -6.35
N LEU A 64 -16.16 6.49 -5.38
CA LEU A 64 -15.66 7.83 -5.58
C LEU A 64 -14.15 7.81 -5.76
N VAL A 65 -13.65 8.47 -6.81
CA VAL A 65 -12.23 8.52 -7.15
C VAL A 65 -11.74 9.96 -7.13
N TYR A 66 -10.74 10.23 -6.31
CA TYR A 66 -10.05 11.52 -6.23
C TYR A 66 -8.55 11.34 -6.42
N ALA A 67 -7.92 12.29 -7.09
CA ALA A 67 -6.48 12.43 -7.15
C ALA A 67 -6.02 13.46 -6.10
N LYS A 68 -4.83 13.28 -5.52
CA LYS A 68 -4.26 14.30 -4.62
C LYS A 68 -3.99 15.62 -5.37
N THR A 69 -3.47 15.50 -6.58
CA THR A 69 -3.18 16.61 -7.51
C THR A 69 -3.46 16.16 -8.95
N GLY A 70 -3.40 17.09 -9.92
CA GLY A 70 -3.53 16.77 -11.36
C GLY A 70 -2.31 16.08 -12.00
N GLN A 71 -1.30 15.68 -11.22
CA GLN A 71 -0.08 15.03 -11.75
C GLN A 71 -0.24 13.52 -11.99
N GLY A 72 -1.21 12.87 -11.33
CA GLY A 72 -1.47 11.44 -11.50
C GLY A 72 -2.32 11.15 -12.74
N ALA A 73 -2.10 10.00 -13.37
CA ALA A 73 -2.99 9.46 -14.39
C ALA A 73 -3.31 8.00 -14.10
N LEU A 74 -4.59 7.63 -14.23
CA LEU A 74 -4.99 6.22 -14.18
C LEU A 74 -4.43 5.48 -15.38
N ARG A 75 -4.00 4.24 -15.15
CA ARG A 75 -3.44 3.37 -16.18
C ARG A 75 -4.53 2.87 -17.13
N LEU A 76 -4.12 2.60 -18.36
CA LEU A 76 -5.00 2.00 -19.37
C LEU A 76 -5.22 0.53 -19.06
N GLU A 77 -6.46 0.07 -19.28
CA GLU A 77 -6.80 -1.34 -19.19
C GLU A 77 -6.41 -2.06 -20.48
N PRO A 78 -5.96 -3.33 -20.41
CA PRO A 78 -5.78 -4.13 -21.60
C PRO A 78 -7.11 -4.28 -22.35
N LEU A 79 -7.04 -4.46 -23.67
CA LEU A 79 -8.23 -4.75 -24.47
C LEU A 79 -8.87 -6.06 -24.00
N SER A 80 -10.20 -6.07 -23.86
CA SER A 80 -10.91 -7.29 -23.44
C SER A 80 -10.78 -8.38 -24.51
N LYS A 81 -10.81 -9.65 -24.07
CA LYS A 81 -10.73 -10.79 -24.98
C LYS A 81 -11.90 -10.78 -25.97
N GLU A 82 -13.08 -10.39 -25.51
CA GLU A 82 -14.29 -10.27 -26.31
C GLU A 82 -14.15 -9.17 -27.37
N TYR A 83 -13.57 -8.02 -27.01
CA TYR A 83 -13.31 -6.95 -27.97
C TYR A 83 -12.30 -7.37 -29.04
N ILE A 84 -11.23 -8.05 -28.63
CA ILE A 84 -10.24 -8.60 -29.56
C ILE A 84 -10.90 -9.61 -30.50
N GLN A 85 -11.68 -10.55 -29.97
CA GLN A 85 -12.37 -11.57 -30.77
C GLN A 85 -13.38 -10.97 -31.75
N LYS A 86 -14.10 -9.92 -31.35
CA LYS A 86 -15.10 -9.25 -32.20
C LYS A 86 -14.48 -8.34 -33.26
N SER A 87 -13.40 -7.65 -32.92
CA SER A 87 -12.90 -6.51 -33.70
C SER A 87 -11.59 -6.77 -34.45
N TYR A 88 -10.89 -7.86 -34.12
CA TYR A 88 -9.63 -8.25 -34.76
C TYR A 88 -9.82 -9.55 -35.53
N LYS A 89 -9.20 -9.61 -36.71
CA LYS A 89 -9.10 -10.76 -37.58
C LYS A 89 -7.99 -11.70 -37.09
N GLU A 90 -8.08 -12.97 -37.46
CA GLU A 90 -7.01 -13.94 -37.23
C GLU A 90 -5.74 -13.58 -38.04
N PRO A 91 -4.55 -14.04 -37.60
CA PRO A 91 -3.31 -13.89 -38.35
C PRO A 91 -3.44 -14.44 -39.78
N THR A 92 -2.72 -13.85 -40.72
CA THR A 92 -2.68 -14.28 -42.13
C THR A 92 -1.23 -14.37 -42.60
N GLU A 93 -0.96 -14.96 -43.76
CA GLU A 93 0.39 -14.96 -44.35
C GLU A 93 0.94 -13.54 -44.51
N GLN A 94 0.07 -12.59 -44.88
CA GLN A 94 0.44 -11.18 -45.01
C GLN A 94 0.68 -10.50 -43.65
N PHE A 95 -0.03 -10.93 -42.60
CA PHE A 95 0.02 -10.34 -41.26
C PHE A 95 0.14 -11.44 -40.18
N PRO A 96 1.33 -12.07 -40.04
CA PRO A 96 1.49 -13.27 -39.22
C PRO A 96 1.68 -13.00 -37.73
N GLU A 97 2.01 -11.77 -37.33
CA GLU A 97 2.43 -11.42 -35.96
C GLU A 97 1.33 -11.52 -34.89
N GLY A 98 0.07 -11.71 -35.30
CA GLY A 98 -1.04 -11.89 -34.35
C GLY A 98 -2.35 -11.36 -34.88
N LYS A 99 -3.37 -11.38 -34.01
CA LYS A 99 -4.68 -10.82 -34.33
C LYS A 99 -4.55 -9.34 -34.69
N TRP A 100 -5.14 -8.95 -35.81
CA TRP A 100 -4.96 -7.62 -36.39
C TRP A 100 -6.30 -7.04 -36.85
N ARG A 101 -6.39 -5.71 -36.93
CA ARG A 101 -7.56 -5.05 -37.53
C ARG A 101 -7.14 -3.94 -38.48
N PRO A 102 -7.90 -3.73 -39.56
CA PRO A 102 -7.71 -2.55 -40.40
C PRO A 102 -8.32 -1.31 -39.75
N VAL A 103 -7.59 -0.20 -39.79
CA VAL A 103 -8.04 1.11 -39.33
C VAL A 103 -7.93 2.09 -40.52
N PRO A 104 -8.97 2.89 -40.81
CA PRO A 104 -8.93 3.84 -41.91
C PRO A 104 -7.71 4.78 -41.84
N LEU A 105 -7.03 4.99 -42.98
CA LEU A 105 -6.01 6.03 -43.13
C LEU A 105 -6.60 7.39 -43.51
N THR A 106 -7.92 7.47 -43.75
CA THR A 106 -8.64 8.70 -44.10
C THR A 106 -9.02 9.50 -42.87
N VAL A 107 -9.12 10.82 -43.01
CA VAL A 107 -9.68 11.69 -41.96
C VAL A 107 -11.18 11.40 -41.77
N SER A 108 -11.66 11.40 -40.53
CA SER A 108 -13.09 11.24 -40.25
C SER A 108 -13.90 12.42 -40.80
N LYS A 109 -15.06 12.15 -41.41
CA LYS A 109 -15.97 13.19 -41.91
C LYS A 109 -16.37 14.15 -40.78
N GLY A 110 -16.15 15.45 -40.97
CA GLY A 110 -16.61 16.51 -40.06
C GLY A 110 -15.58 17.09 -39.09
N LEU A 111 -14.32 16.61 -39.10
CA LEU A 111 -13.24 17.23 -38.34
C LEU A 111 -12.66 18.43 -39.11
N SER A 112 -12.84 19.64 -38.60
CA SER A 112 -12.18 20.85 -39.10
C SER A 112 -10.77 20.93 -38.53
N GLY A 113 -9.79 20.41 -39.28
CA GLY A 113 -8.37 20.61 -38.98
C GLY A 113 -7.48 19.45 -39.46
N GLY A 114 -6.66 19.73 -40.46
CA GLY A 114 -5.52 18.89 -40.85
C GLY A 114 -5.84 17.67 -41.71
N GLY A 115 -4.87 17.30 -42.55
CA GLY A 115 -4.90 16.16 -43.46
C GLY A 115 -3.95 16.41 -44.63
N TYR A 116 -3.61 15.35 -45.35
CA TYR A 116 -2.66 15.40 -46.46
C TYR A 116 -3.33 14.86 -47.71
N THR A 117 -3.36 15.66 -48.77
CA THR A 117 -3.91 15.25 -50.06
C THR A 117 -2.76 14.77 -50.93
N TYR A 118 -2.77 13.48 -51.25
CA TYR A 118 -1.86 12.87 -52.21
C TYR A 118 -2.50 11.60 -52.80
N LYS A 119 -1.90 11.10 -53.87
CA LYS A 119 -2.39 9.91 -54.59
C LYS A 119 -1.70 8.67 -54.04
N ILE A 120 -2.47 7.61 -53.79
CA ILE A 120 -1.94 6.29 -53.47
C ILE A 120 -2.34 5.33 -54.59
N THR A 121 -1.35 4.68 -55.19
CA THR A 121 -1.57 3.58 -56.13
C THR A 121 -1.48 2.26 -55.36
N THR A 122 -2.53 1.46 -55.39
CA THR A 122 -2.59 0.17 -54.71
C THR A 122 -1.84 -0.92 -55.50
N PRO A 123 -1.53 -2.08 -54.90
CA PRO A 123 -0.80 -3.14 -55.60
C PRO A 123 -1.49 -3.68 -56.85
N ASN A 124 -2.82 -3.58 -56.96
CA ASN A 124 -3.56 -3.97 -58.17
C ASN A 124 -3.68 -2.84 -59.22
N GLY A 125 -3.04 -1.69 -59.00
CA GLY A 125 -3.03 -0.54 -59.91
C GLY A 125 -4.14 0.49 -59.70
N THR A 126 -5.04 0.30 -58.73
CA THR A 126 -6.11 1.28 -58.43
C THR A 126 -5.51 2.55 -57.79
N VAL A 127 -5.93 3.73 -58.25
CA VAL A 127 -5.47 5.01 -57.69
C VAL A 127 -6.54 5.62 -56.79
N HIS A 128 -6.18 5.94 -55.55
CA HIS A 128 -7.02 6.67 -54.60
C HIS A 128 -6.45 8.06 -54.33
N GLU A 129 -7.22 9.10 -54.62
CA GLU A 129 -6.93 10.49 -54.26
C GLU A 129 -7.93 10.93 -53.18
N ARG A 130 -7.43 11.12 -51.96
CA ARG A 130 -8.27 11.43 -50.79
C ARG A 130 -7.51 12.36 -49.84
N LEU A 131 -8.24 12.86 -48.85
CA LEU A 131 -7.66 13.49 -47.67
C LEU A 131 -7.26 12.41 -46.66
N TRP A 132 -5.95 12.23 -46.49
CA TRP A 132 -5.37 11.24 -45.60
C TRP A 132 -5.02 11.84 -44.24
N ALA A 133 -5.09 11.02 -43.19
CA ALA A 133 -4.73 11.40 -41.83
C ALA A 133 -3.20 11.41 -41.57
N TYR A 134 -2.42 10.88 -42.52
CA TYR A 134 -0.97 10.69 -42.40
C TYR A 134 -0.26 11.43 -43.53
N PRO A 135 0.91 12.05 -43.30
CA PRO A 135 1.77 12.53 -44.38
C PRO A 135 2.22 11.37 -45.27
N GLU A 136 2.53 11.67 -46.54
CA GLU A 136 2.98 10.66 -47.50
C GLU A 136 4.20 9.88 -47.01
N ALA A 137 5.19 10.54 -46.40
CA ALA A 137 6.37 9.87 -45.83
C ALA A 137 6.01 8.84 -44.74
N SER A 138 5.07 9.18 -43.84
CA SER A 138 4.59 8.25 -42.81
C SER A 138 3.81 7.07 -43.40
N TYR A 139 3.05 7.32 -44.47
CA TYR A 139 2.40 6.25 -45.22
C TYR A 139 3.42 5.32 -45.89
N GLN A 140 4.45 5.85 -46.54
CA GLN A 140 5.51 5.04 -47.15
C GLN A 140 6.24 4.18 -46.11
N LYS A 141 6.43 4.69 -44.89
CA LYS A 141 6.95 3.89 -43.77
C LYS A 141 6.02 2.73 -43.41
N LEU A 142 4.70 2.97 -43.31
CA LEU A 142 3.74 1.88 -43.06
C LEU A 142 3.77 0.82 -44.18
N VAL A 143 3.97 1.23 -45.44
CA VAL A 143 4.12 0.29 -46.56
C VAL A 143 5.41 -0.53 -46.41
N ALA A 144 6.54 0.12 -46.11
CA ALA A 144 7.82 -0.55 -45.90
C ALA A 144 7.80 -1.53 -44.71
N ASP A 145 7.07 -1.18 -43.65
CA ASP A 145 6.88 -2.02 -42.46
C ASP A 145 5.80 -3.11 -42.67
N ASN A 146 5.22 -3.24 -43.87
CA ASN A 146 4.12 -4.17 -44.17
C ASN A 146 2.89 -4.00 -43.25
N LEU A 147 2.55 -2.75 -42.91
CA LEU A 147 1.44 -2.37 -42.03
C LEU A 147 0.27 -1.71 -42.78
N VAL A 148 0.10 -2.02 -44.08
CA VAL A 148 -1.00 -1.50 -44.91
C VAL A 148 -1.79 -2.65 -45.52
N TYR A 149 -3.11 -2.61 -45.29
CA TYR A 149 -4.07 -3.52 -45.88
C TYR A 149 -4.83 -2.83 -47.02
N PHE A 150 -4.84 -3.45 -48.20
CA PHE A 150 -5.44 -2.92 -49.43
C PHE A 150 -6.75 -3.64 -49.82
N GLY A 151 -7.44 -4.26 -48.86
CA GLY A 151 -8.63 -5.09 -49.17
C GLY A 151 -8.26 -6.46 -49.75
N LYS A 152 -9.27 -7.30 -50.02
CA LYS A 152 -9.07 -8.68 -50.52
C LYS A 152 -8.42 -8.71 -51.91
N ASP A 153 -8.79 -7.79 -52.78
CA ASP A 153 -8.33 -7.75 -54.19
C ASP A 153 -7.16 -6.79 -54.41
N ASN A 154 -6.49 -6.34 -53.33
CA ASN A 154 -5.40 -5.37 -53.35
C ASN A 154 -5.72 -4.03 -54.06
N GLY A 155 -7.00 -3.63 -54.11
CA GLY A 155 -7.48 -2.37 -54.72
C GLY A 155 -8.35 -1.50 -53.83
N GLY A 156 -8.65 -1.98 -52.63
CA GLY A 156 -9.44 -1.25 -51.65
C GLY A 156 -8.72 0.01 -51.17
N ILE A 157 -9.49 0.90 -50.52
CA ILE A 157 -8.92 2.08 -49.86
C ILE A 157 -7.89 1.60 -48.82
N PRO A 158 -6.64 2.09 -48.85
CA PRO A 158 -5.59 1.69 -47.92
C PRO A 158 -6.01 1.88 -46.45
N GLN A 159 -5.79 0.84 -45.64
CA GLN A 159 -6.06 0.86 -44.19
C GLN A 159 -4.79 0.49 -43.43
N ARG A 160 -4.55 1.13 -42.28
CA ARG A 160 -3.46 0.78 -41.39
C ARG A 160 -3.77 -0.52 -40.67
N VAL A 161 -2.81 -1.41 -40.61
CA VAL A 161 -2.87 -2.63 -39.79
C VAL A 161 -2.50 -2.28 -38.36
N MET A 162 -3.36 -2.68 -37.43
CA MET A 162 -3.13 -2.55 -35.99
C MET A 162 -3.19 -3.93 -35.36
N TYR A 163 -2.07 -4.41 -34.82
CA TYR A 163 -2.02 -5.65 -34.05
C TYR A 163 -2.55 -5.46 -32.63
N ALA A 164 -3.27 -6.44 -32.12
CA ALA A 164 -3.84 -6.39 -30.77
C ALA A 164 -2.77 -6.28 -29.69
N HIS A 165 -1.64 -6.98 -29.85
CA HIS A 165 -0.53 -6.96 -28.89
C HIS A 165 0.27 -5.65 -28.89
N HIS A 166 0.12 -4.80 -29.92
CA HIS A 166 0.67 -3.44 -29.95
C HIS A 166 -0.25 -2.40 -29.27
N SER A 167 -1.43 -2.80 -28.79
CA SER A 167 -2.33 -1.89 -28.09
C SER A 167 -1.72 -1.45 -26.76
N LYS A 168 -1.74 -0.13 -26.51
CA LYS A 168 -1.39 0.44 -25.20
C LYS A 168 -2.51 0.29 -24.16
N GLY A 169 -3.65 -0.29 -24.56
CA GLY A 169 -4.86 -0.40 -23.75
C GLY A 169 -5.89 0.68 -24.05
N GLN A 170 -6.92 0.73 -23.22
CA GLN A 170 -8.03 1.69 -23.31
C GLN A 170 -8.32 2.30 -21.94
N PRO A 171 -8.85 3.53 -21.86
CA PRO A 171 -9.30 4.10 -20.60
C PRO A 171 -10.35 3.20 -19.93
N THR A 172 -10.32 3.15 -18.60
CA THR A 172 -11.38 2.48 -17.81
C THR A 172 -12.69 3.24 -17.97
N THR A 173 -13.81 2.51 -17.96
CA THR A 173 -15.14 3.11 -17.88
C THR A 173 -15.46 3.49 -16.45
N ASN A 174 -16.45 4.36 -16.24
CA ASN A 174 -17.03 4.62 -14.93
C ASN A 174 -18.26 3.75 -14.63
N TYR A 175 -18.48 2.69 -15.42
CA TYR A 175 -19.52 1.69 -15.21
C TYR A 175 -18.90 0.30 -15.27
N TRP A 176 -18.82 -0.36 -14.11
CA TRP A 176 -18.18 -1.66 -13.94
C TRP A 176 -19.22 -2.72 -13.66
N ASP A 177 -19.73 -3.32 -14.74
CA ASP A 177 -20.73 -4.39 -14.72
C ASP A 177 -20.15 -5.80 -14.95
N ASN A 178 -18.86 -5.86 -15.30
CA ASN A 178 -18.11 -7.07 -15.62
C ASN A 178 -17.02 -7.41 -14.58
N VAL A 179 -17.14 -6.89 -13.37
CA VAL A 179 -16.24 -7.17 -12.23
C VAL A 179 -16.95 -8.12 -11.26
N ALA A 180 -16.19 -8.85 -10.45
CA ALA A 180 -16.75 -9.72 -9.40
C ALA A 180 -17.73 -8.94 -8.49
N SER A 181 -18.75 -9.64 -8.01
CA SER A 181 -19.87 -9.13 -7.21
C SER A 181 -19.73 -9.55 -5.74
N ASN A 182 -20.67 -9.13 -4.89
CA ASN A 182 -20.70 -9.54 -3.47
C ASN A 182 -20.78 -11.07 -3.29
N LYS A 183 -21.40 -11.78 -4.24
CA LYS A 183 -21.50 -13.25 -4.23
C LYS A 183 -20.12 -13.90 -4.33
N GLU A 184 -19.26 -13.37 -5.20
CA GLU A 184 -17.88 -13.85 -5.32
C GLU A 184 -17.05 -13.51 -4.08
N GLY A 185 -17.22 -12.31 -3.50
CA GLY A 185 -16.52 -11.95 -2.25
C GLY A 185 -16.86 -12.90 -1.10
N LYS A 186 -18.14 -13.25 -0.95
CA LYS A 186 -18.59 -14.22 0.06
C LYS A 186 -18.03 -15.63 -0.20
N LYS A 187 -17.99 -16.04 -1.48
CA LYS A 187 -17.38 -17.31 -1.87
C LYS A 187 -15.89 -17.36 -1.53
N GLU A 188 -15.14 -16.28 -1.74
CA GLU A 188 -13.72 -16.22 -1.36
C GLU A 188 -13.50 -16.44 0.14
N ILE A 189 -14.37 -15.90 1.00
CA ILE A 189 -14.33 -16.15 2.44
C ILE A 189 -14.61 -17.62 2.74
N LEU A 190 -15.67 -18.19 2.17
CA LEU A 190 -16.01 -19.60 2.37
C LEU A 190 -14.88 -20.53 1.91
N ASP A 191 -14.29 -20.27 0.74
CA ASP A 191 -13.21 -21.07 0.17
C ASP A 191 -11.91 -20.99 1.00
N LEU A 192 -11.67 -19.89 1.71
CA LEU A 192 -10.50 -19.71 2.58
C LEU A 192 -10.72 -20.21 4.00
N PHE A 193 -11.92 -19.99 4.55
CA PHE A 193 -12.21 -20.25 5.96
C PHE A 193 -12.96 -21.55 6.21
N GLY A 194 -13.61 -22.11 5.17
CA GLY A 194 -14.54 -23.23 5.30
C GLY A 194 -15.91 -22.82 5.84
N ASP A 195 -16.07 -21.57 6.28
CA ASP A 195 -17.32 -21.01 6.81
C ASP A 195 -17.40 -19.49 6.55
N ASN A 196 -18.58 -18.91 6.73
CA ASN A 196 -18.85 -17.50 6.51
C ASN A 196 -18.48 -16.64 7.73
N VAL A 197 -17.19 -16.55 8.03
CA VAL A 197 -16.68 -15.78 9.19
C VAL A 197 -16.76 -14.26 9.00
N PHE A 198 -17.13 -13.77 7.82
CA PHE A 198 -17.28 -12.34 7.54
C PHE A 198 -18.44 -12.09 6.56
N ASP A 199 -19.33 -11.15 6.87
CA ASP A 199 -20.61 -11.02 6.17
C ASP A 199 -20.53 -10.32 4.81
N THR A 200 -19.80 -9.22 4.73
CA THR A 200 -19.80 -8.31 3.56
C THR A 200 -18.40 -8.04 3.01
N PRO A 201 -17.59 -9.07 2.71
CA PRO A 201 -16.26 -8.87 2.14
C PRO A 201 -16.39 -8.28 0.72
N LYS A 202 -15.58 -7.27 0.40
CA LYS A 202 -15.40 -6.87 -1.00
C LYS A 202 -14.68 -7.99 -1.76
N PRO A 203 -15.01 -8.26 -3.03
CA PRO A 203 -14.34 -9.30 -3.81
C PRO A 203 -12.93 -8.88 -4.22
N THR A 204 -11.97 -9.80 -4.17
CA THR A 204 -10.55 -9.50 -4.44
C THR A 204 -10.36 -8.96 -5.86
N ALA A 205 -11.12 -9.44 -6.85
CA ALA A 205 -11.02 -8.96 -8.22
C ALA A 205 -11.36 -7.46 -8.39
N LEU A 206 -12.24 -6.89 -7.56
CA LEU A 206 -12.54 -5.46 -7.57
C LEU A 206 -11.31 -4.65 -7.13
N LEU A 207 -10.70 -5.04 -6.01
CA LEU A 207 -9.52 -4.37 -5.47
C LEU A 207 -8.33 -4.51 -6.43
N LYS A 208 -8.17 -5.68 -7.08
CA LYS A 208 -7.15 -5.87 -8.11
C LYS A 208 -7.32 -4.91 -9.29
N LYS A 209 -8.56 -4.67 -9.75
CA LYS A 209 -8.84 -3.69 -10.80
C LYS A 209 -8.45 -2.28 -10.33
N ILE A 210 -8.87 -1.88 -9.13
CA ILE A 210 -8.51 -0.57 -8.55
C ILE A 210 -6.99 -0.39 -8.48
N ILE A 211 -6.27 -1.37 -7.90
CA ILE A 211 -4.81 -1.29 -7.75
C ILE A 211 -4.12 -1.22 -9.11
N LYS A 212 -4.52 -2.04 -10.11
CA LYS A 212 -3.96 -1.98 -11.47
C LYS A 212 -4.19 -0.65 -12.18
N LEU A 213 -5.27 0.06 -11.85
CA LEU A 213 -5.55 1.39 -12.41
C LEU A 213 -4.65 2.46 -11.78
N ALA A 214 -4.37 2.36 -10.48
CA ALA A 214 -3.68 3.41 -9.73
C ALA A 214 -2.16 3.20 -9.64
N ILE A 215 -1.69 1.95 -9.65
CA ILE A 215 -0.31 1.57 -9.34
C ILE A 215 0.17 0.57 -10.40
N ASP A 216 1.42 0.73 -10.85
CA ASP A 216 2.10 -0.28 -11.66
C ASP A 216 2.62 -1.40 -10.75
N LYS A 217 3.84 -1.91 -10.95
CA LYS A 217 4.43 -3.01 -10.18
C LYS A 217 5.05 -2.61 -8.84
N ASP A 218 5.16 -1.32 -8.54
CA ASP A 218 5.73 -0.81 -7.29
C ASP A 218 4.89 0.36 -6.78
N GLY A 219 4.60 0.36 -5.48
CA GLY A 219 3.78 1.35 -4.80
C GLY A 219 3.17 0.81 -3.49
N VAL A 220 2.65 1.72 -2.69
CA VAL A 220 2.03 1.42 -1.39
C VAL A 220 0.52 1.55 -1.49
N VAL A 221 -0.21 0.52 -1.06
CA VAL A 221 -1.67 0.54 -0.93
C VAL A 221 -2.05 0.68 0.54
N LEU A 222 -2.66 1.80 0.90
CA LEU A 222 -3.18 2.04 2.25
C LEU A 222 -4.70 1.81 2.26
N ASP A 223 -5.16 0.93 3.15
CA ASP A 223 -6.58 0.73 3.45
C ASP A 223 -6.80 0.81 4.96
N PHE A 224 -7.32 1.95 5.40
CA PHE A 224 -7.60 2.25 6.80
C PHE A 224 -9.01 1.84 7.25
N PHE A 225 -9.72 1.06 6.41
CA PHE A 225 -10.97 0.36 6.72
C PHE A 225 -10.87 -1.10 6.26
N ALA A 226 -9.80 -1.77 6.67
CA ALA A 226 -9.37 -3.04 6.08
C ALA A 226 -10.43 -4.16 6.15
N GLY A 227 -11.28 -4.14 7.17
CA GLY A 227 -12.33 -5.14 7.38
C GLY A 227 -11.77 -6.56 7.31
N SER A 228 -12.24 -7.36 6.36
CA SER A 228 -11.77 -8.73 6.18
C SER A 228 -10.34 -8.90 5.65
N GLY A 229 -9.64 -7.83 5.26
CA GLY A 229 -8.27 -7.91 4.70
C GLY A 229 -8.22 -8.16 3.19
N THR A 230 -9.28 -7.82 2.44
CA THR A 230 -9.35 -8.02 0.98
C THR A 230 -8.22 -7.27 0.24
N THR A 231 -7.86 -6.07 0.70
CA THR A 231 -6.82 -5.26 0.04
C THR A 231 -5.45 -5.93 0.07
N ALA A 232 -5.04 -6.50 1.21
CA ALA A 232 -3.78 -7.27 1.30
C ALA A 232 -3.83 -8.52 0.39
N HIS A 233 -4.95 -9.25 0.39
CA HIS A 233 -5.12 -10.40 -0.52
C HIS A 233 -4.95 -9.95 -1.99
N ALA A 234 -5.55 -8.85 -2.40
CA ALA A 234 -5.42 -8.33 -3.76
C ALA A 234 -3.97 -7.96 -4.10
N VAL A 235 -3.25 -7.29 -3.18
CA VAL A 235 -1.83 -6.92 -3.38
C VAL A 235 -0.96 -8.16 -3.53
N MET A 236 -1.07 -9.14 -2.63
CA MET A 236 -0.27 -10.37 -2.68
C MET A 236 -0.54 -11.16 -3.97
N ALA A 237 -1.81 -11.27 -4.37
CA ALA A 237 -2.18 -11.94 -5.62
C ALA A 237 -1.62 -11.21 -6.86
N LEU A 238 -1.61 -9.87 -6.87
CA LEU A 238 -1.04 -9.10 -7.96
C LEU A 238 0.47 -9.25 -8.07
N ASN A 239 1.17 -9.16 -6.95
CA ASN A 239 2.63 -9.32 -6.93
C ASN A 239 3.03 -10.72 -7.43
N GLU A 240 2.28 -11.75 -7.05
CA GLU A 240 2.49 -13.11 -7.56
C GLU A 240 2.19 -13.22 -9.07
N GLU A 241 1.14 -12.58 -9.55
CA GLU A 241 0.72 -12.64 -10.96
C GLU A 241 1.67 -11.91 -11.92
N ASP A 242 2.22 -10.77 -11.51
CA ASP A 242 2.99 -9.89 -12.39
C ASP A 242 4.44 -9.61 -11.94
N GLY A 243 4.90 -10.27 -10.87
CA GLY A 243 6.23 -10.07 -10.30
C GLY A 243 6.42 -8.69 -9.68
N GLY A 244 5.34 -8.06 -9.22
CA GLY A 244 5.37 -6.77 -8.56
C GLY A 244 5.92 -6.82 -7.13
N GLN A 245 6.25 -5.64 -6.60
CA GLN A 245 6.77 -5.39 -5.26
C GLN A 245 5.89 -4.37 -4.51
N ARG A 246 4.59 -4.39 -4.78
CA ARG A 246 3.63 -3.50 -4.10
C ARG A 246 3.56 -3.87 -2.62
N THR A 247 3.53 -2.88 -1.75
CA THR A 247 3.33 -3.10 -0.30
C THR A 247 1.93 -2.65 0.12
N PHE A 248 1.45 -3.16 1.25
CA PHE A 248 0.17 -2.76 1.81
C PHE A 248 0.32 -2.29 3.25
N ILE A 249 -0.53 -1.34 3.64
CA ILE A 249 -0.73 -0.93 5.03
C ILE A 249 -2.23 -1.05 5.28
N LEU A 250 -2.59 -1.89 6.26
CA LEU A 250 -3.97 -2.08 6.67
C LEU A 250 -4.18 -1.51 8.06
N CYS A 251 -5.26 -0.76 8.24
CA CYS A 251 -5.75 -0.39 9.56
C CYS A 251 -7.16 -0.93 9.75
N THR A 252 -7.38 -1.53 10.92
CA THR A 252 -8.69 -1.98 11.38
C THR A 252 -8.80 -1.64 12.85
N ILE A 253 -10.01 -1.34 13.30
CA ILE A 253 -10.30 -1.22 14.72
C ILE A 253 -10.40 -2.60 15.35
N ASP A 254 -10.03 -2.71 16.63
CA ASP A 254 -10.15 -3.91 17.45
C ASP A 254 -11.62 -4.13 17.88
N GLN A 255 -12.54 -4.11 16.92
CA GLN A 255 -13.97 -4.28 17.20
C GLN A 255 -14.25 -5.72 17.63
N ALA A 256 -14.77 -5.87 18.85
CA ALA A 256 -15.20 -7.15 19.38
C ALA A 256 -16.38 -7.74 18.57
N LEU A 257 -16.33 -9.05 18.35
CA LEU A 257 -17.37 -9.79 17.65
C LEU A 257 -18.50 -10.17 18.63
N SER A 258 -19.75 -10.14 18.14
CA SER A 258 -20.89 -10.57 18.96
C SER A 258 -20.86 -12.09 19.19
N ASN A 259 -21.35 -12.52 20.35
CA ASN A 259 -21.29 -13.91 20.81
C ASN A 259 -21.96 -14.92 19.86
N ASN A 260 -22.91 -14.46 19.06
CA ASN A 260 -23.71 -15.33 18.19
C ASN A 260 -23.12 -15.48 16.77
N THR A 261 -22.03 -14.78 16.45
CA THR A 261 -21.42 -14.88 15.11
C THR A 261 -20.71 -16.22 14.88
N ILE A 262 -20.65 -16.62 13.61
CA ILE A 262 -19.87 -17.78 13.17
C ILE A 262 -18.38 -17.59 13.52
N ALA A 263 -17.86 -16.39 13.29
CA ALA A 263 -16.47 -16.06 13.61
C ALA A 263 -16.13 -16.26 15.09
N LYS A 264 -17.02 -15.83 16.00
CA LYS A 264 -16.82 -16.03 17.44
C LYS A 264 -16.80 -17.50 17.83
N LYS A 265 -17.67 -18.32 17.23
CA LYS A 265 -17.68 -19.78 17.42
C LYS A 265 -16.43 -20.46 16.84
N ALA A 266 -15.84 -19.88 15.80
CA ALA A 266 -14.57 -20.32 15.21
C ALA A 266 -13.34 -19.84 16.01
N GLY A 267 -13.53 -19.10 17.11
CA GLY A 267 -12.45 -18.68 18.02
C GLY A 267 -11.93 -17.26 17.79
N TYR A 268 -12.46 -16.52 16.82
CA TYR A 268 -12.07 -15.12 16.59
C TYR A 268 -12.79 -14.20 17.58
N ASN A 269 -12.06 -13.29 18.21
CA ASN A 269 -12.58 -12.33 19.17
C ASN A 269 -12.86 -10.97 18.54
N THR A 270 -12.09 -10.60 17.52
CA THR A 270 -12.11 -9.28 16.90
C THR A 270 -12.09 -9.38 15.38
N ILE A 271 -12.45 -8.28 14.70
CA ILE A 271 -12.33 -8.18 13.25
C ILE A 271 -10.86 -8.26 12.78
N ASP A 272 -9.92 -7.71 13.56
CA ASP A 272 -8.50 -7.75 13.22
C ASP A 272 -7.95 -9.17 13.09
N GLU A 273 -8.41 -10.08 13.97
CA GLU A 273 -8.00 -11.48 13.94
C GLU A 273 -8.44 -12.17 12.65
N ILE A 274 -9.66 -11.89 12.16
CA ILE A 274 -10.16 -12.41 10.88
C ILE A 274 -9.31 -11.87 9.72
N SER A 275 -8.98 -10.57 9.76
CA SER A 275 -8.16 -9.90 8.74
C SER A 275 -6.77 -10.51 8.64
N ARG A 276 -6.07 -10.64 9.79
CA ARG A 276 -4.73 -11.26 9.87
C ARG A 276 -4.77 -12.70 9.42
N GLU A 277 -5.77 -13.46 9.85
CA GLU A 277 -5.92 -14.86 9.46
C GLU A 277 -6.17 -15.01 7.95
N ARG A 278 -6.97 -14.12 7.33
CA ARG A 278 -7.13 -14.13 5.86
C ARG A 278 -5.78 -13.96 5.17
N ILE A 279 -4.96 -13.02 5.62
CA ILE A 279 -3.62 -12.76 5.05
C ILE A 279 -2.73 -14.00 5.21
N THR A 280 -2.69 -14.60 6.40
CA THR A 280 -1.92 -15.82 6.67
C THR A 280 -2.35 -16.98 5.76
N ARG A 281 -3.65 -17.20 5.59
CA ARG A 281 -4.17 -18.27 4.70
C ARG A 281 -3.88 -18.01 3.24
N VAL A 282 -3.96 -16.77 2.79
CA VAL A 282 -3.60 -16.37 1.42
C VAL A 282 -2.11 -16.60 1.17
N ALA A 283 -1.24 -16.19 2.09
CA ALA A 283 0.19 -16.44 2.02
C ALA A 283 0.49 -17.94 1.90
N ALA A 284 -0.11 -18.76 2.76
CA ALA A 284 0.05 -20.21 2.74
C ALA A 284 -0.42 -20.83 1.41
N LYS A 285 -1.57 -20.36 0.89
CA LYS A 285 -2.11 -20.82 -0.40
C LYS A 285 -1.20 -20.47 -1.58
N ILE A 286 -0.63 -19.25 -1.60
CA ILE A 286 0.33 -18.85 -2.64
C ILE A 286 1.58 -19.73 -2.57
N ARG A 287 2.17 -19.92 -1.37
CA ARG A 287 3.35 -20.80 -1.20
C ARG A 287 3.07 -22.25 -1.60
N ALA A 288 1.88 -22.77 -1.31
CA ALA A 288 1.49 -24.12 -1.71
C ALA A 288 1.35 -24.26 -3.24
N ASN A 289 0.81 -23.25 -3.91
CA ASN A 289 0.63 -23.25 -5.36
C ASN A 289 1.93 -22.95 -6.13
N ASN A 290 2.81 -22.13 -5.56
CA ASN A 290 4.12 -21.80 -6.11
C ASN A 290 5.20 -21.80 -5.01
N PRO A 291 5.81 -22.97 -4.70
CA PRO A 291 6.86 -23.06 -3.69
C PRO A 291 8.13 -22.27 -4.01
N ALA A 292 8.35 -21.93 -5.29
CA ALA A 292 9.49 -21.14 -5.75
C ALA A 292 9.18 -19.63 -5.83
N THR A 293 8.06 -19.18 -5.24
CA THR A 293 7.72 -17.76 -5.21
C THR A 293 8.79 -16.94 -4.49
N ASN A 294 9.17 -15.82 -5.10
CA ASN A 294 10.02 -14.79 -4.50
C ASN A 294 9.20 -13.59 -4.01
N SER A 295 7.87 -13.66 -4.08
CA SER A 295 6.98 -12.61 -3.59
C SER A 295 7.10 -12.48 -2.08
N ASP A 296 7.16 -11.25 -1.56
CA ASP A 296 7.00 -11.03 -0.12
C ASP A 296 5.53 -11.30 0.27
N LEU A 297 5.36 -12.28 1.14
CA LEU A 297 4.05 -12.72 1.65
C LEU A 297 3.93 -12.51 3.18
N GLY A 298 4.92 -11.84 3.78
CA GLY A 298 4.94 -11.50 5.19
C GLY A 298 4.11 -10.26 5.48
N PHE A 299 3.84 -10.05 6.78
CA PHE A 299 3.34 -8.78 7.29
C PHE A 299 3.80 -8.62 8.73
N LYS A 300 3.94 -7.36 9.17
CA LYS A 300 4.11 -7.01 10.58
C LYS A 300 2.77 -6.52 11.13
N HIS A 301 2.49 -6.83 12.39
CA HIS A 301 1.28 -6.39 13.07
C HIS A 301 1.65 -5.38 14.15
N TYR A 302 1.04 -4.19 14.08
CA TYR A 302 1.22 -3.12 15.06
C TYR A 302 -0.11 -2.88 15.77
N ARG A 303 -0.03 -2.55 17.05
CA ARG A 303 -1.17 -2.17 17.87
C ARG A 303 -0.87 -0.86 18.57
N PHE A 304 -1.89 -0.01 18.68
CA PHE A 304 -1.82 1.16 19.52
C PHE A 304 -2.25 0.76 20.94
N ALA A 305 -1.43 1.12 21.91
CA ALA A 305 -1.71 0.90 23.32
C ALA A 305 -1.33 2.16 24.09
N THR A 306 -2.14 2.52 25.06
CA THR A 306 -1.88 3.66 25.94
C THR A 306 -1.35 3.11 27.27
N PRO A 307 -0.23 3.64 27.80
CA PRO A 307 0.23 3.32 29.15
C PRO A 307 -0.86 3.61 30.19
N THR A 308 -0.84 2.89 31.31
CA THR A 308 -1.76 3.17 32.42
C THR A 308 -1.37 4.48 33.12
N GLN A 309 -2.33 5.16 33.74
CA GLN A 309 -2.02 6.38 34.51
C GLN A 309 -1.01 6.08 35.63
N GLN A 310 -1.13 4.93 36.30
CA GLN A 310 -0.16 4.48 37.30
C GLN A 310 1.26 4.39 36.73
N THR A 311 1.43 3.86 35.52
CA THR A 311 2.75 3.80 34.86
C THR A 311 3.32 5.19 34.62
N LEU A 312 2.47 6.16 34.24
CA LEU A 312 2.91 7.55 34.03
C LEU A 312 3.28 8.21 35.36
N ASP A 313 2.48 8.02 36.40
CA ASP A 313 2.74 8.56 37.74
C ASP A 313 4.04 7.96 38.33
N ASP A 314 4.28 6.66 38.12
CA ASP A 314 5.51 5.99 38.55
C ASP A 314 6.74 6.56 37.81
N LEU A 315 6.64 6.83 36.50
CA LEU A 315 7.71 7.48 35.73
C LEU A 315 7.98 8.92 36.19
N ASP A 316 6.92 9.71 36.42
CA ASP A 316 7.04 11.09 36.88
C ASP A 316 7.61 11.19 38.30
N SER A 317 7.47 10.13 39.10
CA SER A 317 8.05 10.07 40.44
C SER A 317 9.56 9.81 40.43
N PHE A 318 10.15 9.40 39.32
CA PHE A 318 11.58 9.10 39.26
C PHE A 318 12.43 10.36 39.13
N ASP A 319 13.25 10.63 40.14
CA ASP A 319 14.23 11.71 40.12
C ASP A 319 15.57 11.23 39.58
N ILE A 320 15.81 11.53 38.31
CA ILE A 320 17.05 11.22 37.58
C ILE A 320 18.29 11.79 38.28
N ALA A 321 18.17 12.91 38.98
CA ALA A 321 19.33 13.54 39.62
C ALA A 321 19.84 12.70 40.80
N THR A 322 18.95 11.98 41.47
CA THR A 322 19.24 11.19 42.65
C THR A 322 19.22 9.68 42.39
N GLY A 323 18.62 9.24 41.29
CA GLY A 323 18.37 7.82 41.00
C GLY A 323 17.33 7.20 41.94
N HIS A 324 16.52 8.02 42.61
CA HIS A 324 15.51 7.60 43.57
C HIS A 324 14.12 8.08 43.15
N PHE A 325 13.09 7.46 43.69
CA PHE A 325 11.71 7.86 43.49
C PHE A 325 11.28 8.90 44.52
N ILE A 326 10.33 9.76 44.17
CA ILE A 326 9.71 10.72 45.07
C ILE A 326 8.33 10.19 45.42
N ASN A 327 8.09 9.89 46.70
CA ASN A 327 6.78 9.43 47.14
C ASN A 327 5.75 10.58 47.16
N THR A 328 4.49 10.24 47.42
CA THR A 328 3.37 11.20 47.50
C THR A 328 3.56 12.31 48.54
N SER A 329 4.44 12.12 49.52
CA SER A 329 4.80 13.12 50.54
C SER A 329 6.01 14.00 50.15
N GLY A 330 6.58 13.82 48.95
CA GLY A 330 7.73 14.57 48.46
C GLY A 330 9.09 14.08 49.01
N GLN A 331 9.13 12.88 49.59
CA GLN A 331 10.35 12.29 50.14
C GLN A 331 10.96 11.26 49.19
N LEU A 332 12.29 11.19 49.17
CA LEU A 332 13.01 10.17 48.40
C LEU A 332 12.71 8.77 48.97
N ALA A 333 12.42 7.85 48.07
CA ALA A 333 12.15 6.45 48.32
C ALA A 333 12.97 5.59 47.35
N ALA A 334 13.46 4.45 47.84
CA ALA A 334 14.23 3.51 47.01
C ALA A 334 13.38 2.79 45.95
N PHE A 335 12.05 2.81 46.11
CA PHE A 335 11.05 2.23 45.23
C PHE A 335 9.75 3.02 45.38
N THR A 336 8.90 3.03 44.34
CA THR A 336 7.54 3.56 44.43
C THR A 336 6.69 2.70 45.38
N GLU A 337 5.57 3.22 45.87
CA GLU A 337 4.60 2.41 46.65
C GLU A 337 4.06 1.19 45.85
N SER A 338 4.15 1.23 44.52
CA SER A 338 3.82 0.13 43.60
C SER A 338 4.92 -0.94 43.48
N GLY A 339 6.13 -0.71 44.01
CA GLY A 339 7.28 -1.60 43.85
C GLY A 339 7.92 -1.52 42.46
N PHE A 340 7.77 -0.39 41.77
CA PHE A 340 8.25 -0.14 40.42
C PHE A 340 9.77 0.02 40.42
N THR A 341 10.47 -0.86 39.70
CA THR A 341 11.93 -0.82 39.54
C THR A 341 12.38 -0.92 38.08
N ASP A 342 11.43 -1.03 37.15
CA ASP A 342 11.67 -1.38 35.76
C ASP A 342 10.95 -0.38 34.87
N MET A 343 11.73 0.41 34.13
CA MET A 343 11.25 1.54 33.35
C MET A 343 10.84 1.14 31.92
N ILE A 344 11.04 -0.13 31.56
CA ILE A 344 10.88 -0.63 30.19
C ILE A 344 9.72 -1.62 30.11
N ASN A 345 9.71 -2.67 30.94
CA ASN A 345 8.70 -3.73 30.88
C ASN A 345 7.25 -3.29 31.08
N PRO A 346 6.91 -2.18 31.77
CA PRO A 346 5.56 -1.62 31.75
C PRO A 346 5.04 -1.31 30.34
N PHE A 347 5.93 -1.01 29.38
CA PHE A 347 5.59 -0.79 27.97
C PHE A 347 5.52 -2.07 27.13
N SER A 348 5.75 -3.25 27.73
CA SER A 348 5.55 -4.52 27.03
C SER A 348 4.07 -4.78 26.73
N ALA A 349 3.77 -5.68 25.80
CA ALA A 349 2.39 -6.08 25.51
C ALA A 349 1.65 -6.53 26.79
N ARG A 350 2.34 -7.27 27.68
CA ARG A 350 1.80 -7.68 28.98
C ARG A 350 1.58 -6.49 29.91
N GLY A 351 2.55 -5.58 30.02
CA GLY A 351 2.46 -4.39 30.86
C GLY A 351 1.33 -3.45 30.44
N LEU A 352 1.10 -3.34 29.13
CA LEU A 352 0.02 -2.54 28.54
C LEU A 352 -1.33 -3.28 28.47
N GLY A 353 -1.40 -4.52 28.93
CA GLY A 353 -2.65 -5.31 28.94
C GLY A 353 -3.20 -5.65 27.56
N VAL A 354 -2.33 -5.71 26.53
CA VAL A 354 -2.74 -6.02 25.15
C VAL A 354 -2.23 -7.41 24.70
N PRO A 355 -2.96 -8.12 23.83
CA PRO A 355 -2.48 -9.38 23.27
C PRO A 355 -1.20 -9.19 22.46
N GLY A 356 -0.25 -10.12 22.61
CA GLY A 356 0.99 -10.14 21.84
C GLY A 356 2.20 -10.54 22.67
N GLY A 357 3.37 -10.43 22.06
CA GLY A 357 4.67 -10.78 22.67
C GLY A 357 5.70 -9.66 22.62
N ALA A 358 5.29 -8.43 22.29
CA ALA A 358 6.21 -7.29 22.21
C ALA A 358 6.81 -6.99 23.58
N SER A 359 8.13 -6.90 23.64
CA SER A 359 8.88 -6.40 24.79
C SER A 359 8.71 -4.88 24.94
N GLY A 360 9.01 -4.36 26.13
CA GLY A 360 8.99 -2.90 26.34
C GLY A 360 9.99 -2.16 25.46
N GLU A 361 11.17 -2.74 25.25
CA GLU A 361 12.20 -2.18 24.37
C GLU A 361 11.70 -2.08 22.92
N GLU A 362 11.07 -3.13 22.40
CA GLU A 362 10.49 -3.12 21.05
C GLU A 362 9.37 -2.07 20.91
N THR A 363 8.53 -1.89 21.93
CA THR A 363 7.47 -0.87 21.94
C THR A 363 8.06 0.54 21.91
N LEU A 364 9.02 0.83 22.80
CA LEU A 364 9.69 2.14 22.88
C LEU A 364 10.43 2.45 21.58
N LEU A 365 11.24 1.51 21.11
CA LEU A 365 12.00 1.64 19.87
C LEU A 365 11.07 1.90 18.68
N THR A 366 10.02 1.09 18.49
CA THR A 366 9.09 1.25 17.38
C THR A 366 8.40 2.61 17.42
N THR A 367 7.97 3.06 18.60
CA THR A 367 7.34 4.37 18.80
C THR A 367 8.29 5.49 18.39
N TRP A 368 9.55 5.40 18.83
CA TRP A 368 10.58 6.40 18.54
C TRP A 368 11.01 6.42 17.08
N LEU A 369 11.14 5.26 16.44
CA LEU A 369 11.45 5.19 15.01
C LEU A 369 10.37 5.89 14.18
N VAL A 370 9.09 5.65 14.49
CA VAL A 370 7.97 6.33 13.82
C VAL A 370 7.99 7.84 14.11
N ALA A 371 8.22 8.25 15.36
CA ALA A 371 8.34 9.66 15.74
C ALA A 371 9.51 10.37 15.03
N ASP A 372 10.58 9.64 14.76
CA ASP A 372 11.77 10.11 14.05
C ASP A 372 11.63 10.13 12.53
N GLY A 373 10.45 9.74 12.02
CA GLY A 373 10.13 9.77 10.59
C GLY A 373 10.59 8.54 9.82
N TYR A 374 11.02 7.48 10.49
CA TYR A 374 11.34 6.22 9.83
C TYR A 374 10.07 5.49 9.40
N LYS A 375 10.21 4.70 8.34
CA LYS A 375 9.16 3.77 7.92
C LYS A 375 9.07 2.61 8.91
N MET A 376 7.90 1.98 9.01
CA MET A 376 7.66 0.84 9.91
C MET A 376 8.47 -0.41 9.51
N ASP A 377 8.90 -0.50 8.26
CA ASP A 377 9.72 -1.58 7.71
C ASP A 377 11.21 -1.24 7.66
N ILE A 378 11.66 -0.18 8.35
CA ILE A 378 13.09 0.16 8.41
C ILE A 378 13.92 -1.00 8.97
N ASP A 379 15.09 -1.21 8.37
CA ASP A 379 16.07 -2.16 8.87
C ASP A 379 16.70 -1.63 10.16
N VAL A 380 16.75 -2.46 11.18
CA VAL A 380 17.33 -2.13 12.48
C VAL A 380 18.42 -3.13 12.78
N GLN A 381 19.66 -2.65 12.78
CA GLN A 381 20.83 -3.45 13.10
C GLN A 381 21.06 -3.46 14.61
N THR A 382 21.71 -4.50 15.10
CA THR A 382 22.17 -4.56 16.49
C THR A 382 23.69 -4.42 16.51
N VAL A 383 24.20 -3.55 17.37
CA VAL A 383 25.63 -3.36 17.61
C VAL A 383 25.90 -3.67 19.08
N ASP A 384 26.90 -4.51 19.33
CA ASP A 384 27.31 -4.87 20.69
C ASP A 384 28.38 -3.88 21.18
N PHE A 385 28.16 -3.33 22.37
CA PHE A 385 29.17 -2.59 23.12
C PHE A 385 29.41 -3.30 24.42
N SER A 386 30.44 -4.14 24.48
CA SER A 386 30.82 -4.89 25.69
C SER A 386 29.60 -5.59 26.35
N GLY A 387 28.82 -6.33 25.55
CA GLY A 387 27.62 -7.05 25.99
C GLY A 387 26.32 -6.23 26.02
N TYR A 388 26.36 -4.93 25.68
CA TYR A 388 25.18 -4.09 25.53
C TYR A 388 24.70 -4.08 24.07
N CYS A 389 23.47 -4.52 23.84
CA CYS A 389 22.85 -4.55 22.50
C CYS A 389 22.20 -3.21 22.15
N ALA A 390 22.94 -2.33 21.46
CA ALA A 390 22.41 -1.08 20.94
C ALA A 390 21.69 -1.28 19.60
N ARG A 391 20.67 -0.47 19.31
CA ARG A 391 19.95 -0.50 18.02
C ARG A 391 20.48 0.58 17.10
N TYR A 392 20.88 0.20 15.91
CA TYR A 392 21.53 1.05 14.93
C TYR A 392 20.72 1.13 13.65
N VAL A 393 20.39 2.35 13.23
CA VAL A 393 19.45 2.62 12.15
C VAL A 393 20.03 3.61 11.16
N ASP A 394 19.82 3.33 9.87
CA ASP A 394 20.23 4.19 8.73
C ASP A 394 21.70 4.58 8.77
N ASN A 395 22.55 3.68 9.27
CA ASN A 395 23.99 3.85 9.39
C ASN A 395 24.45 5.18 10.04
N THR A 396 23.61 5.77 10.90
CA THR A 396 23.87 7.10 11.47
C THR A 396 23.29 7.30 12.86
N ARG A 397 22.27 6.54 13.27
CA ARG A 397 21.58 6.73 14.54
C ARG A 397 21.65 5.51 15.43
N LEU A 398 22.03 5.72 16.70
CA LEU A 398 21.98 4.72 17.75
C LEU A 398 20.82 5.00 18.70
N TYR A 399 20.13 3.96 19.12
CA TYR A 399 19.14 3.99 20.19
C TYR A 399 19.63 3.10 21.32
N LEU A 400 19.78 3.69 22.51
CA LEU A 400 20.21 3.04 23.74
C LEU A 400 19.02 3.04 24.71
N ILE A 401 18.36 1.89 24.85
CA ILE A 401 17.11 1.75 25.61
C ILE A 401 17.30 0.84 26.82
N ASP A 402 18.05 -0.25 26.67
CA ASP A 402 18.28 -1.24 27.71
C ASP A 402 18.94 -0.62 28.96
N GLU A 403 18.64 -1.21 30.10
CA GLU A 403 19.34 -0.96 31.36
C GLU A 403 20.75 -1.59 31.26
N ARG A 404 21.70 -1.22 32.13
CA ARG A 404 23.12 -1.68 32.11
C ARG A 404 24.09 -0.91 31.21
N TRP A 405 23.74 0.29 30.76
CA TRP A 405 24.76 1.18 30.20
C TRP A 405 25.70 1.68 31.30
N GLY A 406 27.01 1.67 31.06
CA GLY A 406 28.00 2.16 32.01
C GLY A 406 29.33 2.57 31.37
N THR A 407 30.37 2.67 32.19
CA THR A 407 31.71 3.12 31.78
C THR A 407 32.35 2.22 30.72
N GLU A 408 32.21 0.89 30.83
CA GLU A 408 32.82 -0.03 29.87
C GLU A 408 32.20 0.14 28.48
N GLN A 409 30.87 0.20 28.41
CA GLN A 409 30.09 0.44 27.20
C GLN A 409 30.41 1.81 26.59
N THR A 410 30.52 2.85 27.43
CA THR A 410 30.87 4.21 27.00
C THR A 410 32.24 4.23 26.34
N ARG A 411 33.25 3.64 26.98
CA ARG A 411 34.60 3.55 26.40
C ARG A 411 34.60 2.80 25.06
N ASP A 412 33.88 1.69 24.99
CA ASP A 412 33.80 0.86 23.79
C ASP A 412 33.14 1.61 22.62
N LEU A 413 32.02 2.28 22.88
CA LEU A 413 31.34 3.15 21.91
C LEU A 413 32.28 4.27 21.40
N LEU A 414 32.94 4.99 22.30
CA LEU A 414 33.84 6.09 21.92
C LEU A 414 35.02 5.59 21.10
N ASN A 415 35.54 4.40 21.41
CA ASN A 415 36.59 3.77 20.60
C ASN A 415 36.09 3.45 19.18
N HIS A 416 34.91 2.84 19.04
CA HIS A 416 34.34 2.54 17.71
C HIS A 416 34.10 3.82 16.88
N ILE A 417 33.61 4.88 17.52
CA ILE A 417 33.37 6.17 16.86
C ILE A 417 34.70 6.88 16.53
N GLY A 418 35.65 6.91 17.47
CA GLY A 418 36.95 7.59 17.32
C GLY A 418 37.90 6.90 16.34
N THR A 419 37.78 5.57 16.18
CA THR A 419 38.55 4.80 15.17
C THR A 419 37.86 4.72 13.81
N HIS A 420 36.73 5.44 13.63
CA HIS A 420 35.91 5.45 12.41
C HIS A 420 35.37 4.07 11.98
N GLN A 421 35.26 3.13 12.92
CA GLN A 421 34.66 1.82 12.67
C GLN A 421 33.12 1.89 12.66
N LEU A 422 32.56 2.86 13.37
CA LEU A 422 31.12 3.09 13.45
C LEU A 422 30.77 4.56 13.21
N PRO A 423 30.22 4.91 12.04
CA PRO A 423 29.69 6.24 11.79
C PRO A 423 28.46 6.53 12.67
N VAL A 424 28.50 7.59 13.47
CA VAL A 424 27.36 7.97 14.32
C VAL A 424 27.16 9.47 14.26
N GLN A 425 25.96 9.90 13.88
CA GLN A 425 25.56 11.31 13.87
C GLN A 425 24.66 11.64 15.06
N THR A 426 23.83 10.70 15.50
CA THR A 426 22.90 10.91 16.62
C THR A 426 22.83 9.68 17.51
N ILE A 427 22.88 9.90 18.81
CA ILE A 427 22.60 8.90 19.83
C ILE A 427 21.34 9.34 20.56
N VAL A 428 20.34 8.46 20.61
CA VAL A 428 19.10 8.65 21.36
C VAL A 428 19.15 7.72 22.56
N ILE A 429 19.04 8.28 23.76
CA ILE A 429 19.03 7.50 25.00
C ILE A 429 17.67 7.54 25.67
N TYR A 430 17.27 6.41 26.26
CA TYR A 430 16.17 6.34 27.20
C TYR A 430 16.66 6.77 28.57
N GLY A 431 16.38 8.02 28.95
CA GLY A 431 16.98 8.64 30.12
C GLY A 431 16.62 7.94 31.43
N TYR A 432 15.49 7.22 31.49
CA TYR A 432 15.11 6.42 32.65
C TYR A 432 15.95 5.16 32.87
N SER A 433 16.69 4.71 31.84
CA SER A 433 17.57 3.53 31.92
C SER A 433 19.03 3.88 32.18
N PHE A 434 19.33 5.15 32.45
CA PHE A 434 20.69 5.65 32.68
C PHE A 434 20.76 6.40 34.01
N ASP A 435 21.80 6.12 34.80
CA ASP A 435 22.15 6.97 35.92
C ASP A 435 22.83 8.28 35.46
N LEU A 436 22.84 9.29 36.33
CA LEU A 436 23.39 10.61 35.99
C LEU A 436 24.90 10.59 35.70
N GLU A 437 25.65 9.70 36.33
CA GLU A 437 27.10 9.57 36.12
C GLU A 437 27.38 9.03 34.71
N SER A 438 26.69 7.97 34.31
CA SER A 438 26.74 7.36 32.98
C SER A 438 26.34 8.34 31.88
N ILE A 439 25.28 9.15 32.09
CA ILE A 439 24.90 10.21 31.13
C ILE A 439 26.00 11.26 30.99
N ARG A 440 26.58 11.73 32.10
CA ARG A 440 27.64 12.74 32.10
C ARG A 440 28.92 12.22 31.46
N GLU A 441 29.29 10.97 31.75
CA GLU A 441 30.45 10.31 31.18
C GLU A 441 30.32 10.25 29.65
N LEU A 442 29.17 9.79 29.15
CA LEU A 442 28.88 9.76 27.73
C LEU A 442 28.93 11.16 27.09
N GLU A 443 28.32 12.16 27.72
CA GLU A 443 28.35 13.55 27.22
C GLU A 443 29.77 14.12 27.13
N ILE A 444 30.61 13.88 28.14
CA ILE A 444 31.99 14.35 28.17
C ILE A 444 32.80 13.62 27.09
N GLY A 445 32.65 12.31 27.01
CA GLY A 445 33.35 11.49 26.01
C GLY A 445 33.01 11.90 24.58
N LEU A 446 31.73 12.11 24.27
CA LEU A 446 31.29 12.53 22.94
C LEU A 446 31.83 13.92 22.55
N LYS A 447 32.06 14.82 23.51
CA LYS A 447 32.67 16.15 23.25
C LYS A 447 34.16 16.09 22.94
N GLN A 448 34.85 15.01 23.30
CA GLN A 448 36.28 14.82 23.04
C GLN A 448 36.55 14.23 21.65
N LEU A 449 35.52 13.75 20.96
CA LEU A 449 35.66 13.21 19.61
C LEU A 449 35.85 14.34 18.59
N ASP A 450 36.65 14.06 17.56
CA ASP A 450 36.85 14.99 16.43
C ASP A 450 35.56 15.20 15.62
N GLN A 451 34.65 14.22 15.64
CA GLN A 451 33.34 14.32 15.00
C GLN A 451 32.24 14.72 15.99
N LYS A 452 31.39 15.67 15.58
CA LYS A 452 30.26 16.12 16.39
C LYS A 452 29.12 15.10 16.34
N VAL A 453 28.87 14.44 17.47
CA VAL A 453 27.72 13.55 17.67
C VAL A 453 26.63 14.26 18.46
N ASN A 454 25.38 14.20 17.97
CA ASN A 454 24.24 14.76 18.69
C ASN A 454 23.71 13.75 19.72
N LEU A 455 23.57 14.15 20.99
CA LEU A 455 22.97 13.33 22.03
C LEU A 455 21.56 13.83 22.33
N VAL A 456 20.57 12.96 22.14
CA VAL A 456 19.15 13.22 22.41
C VAL A 456 18.71 12.36 23.58
N LYS A 457 18.16 12.99 24.62
CA LYS A 457 17.60 12.30 25.78
C LYS A 457 16.09 12.27 25.63
N ARG A 458 15.48 11.08 25.73
CA ARG A 458 14.03 10.91 25.73
C ARG A 458 13.61 10.26 27.04
N TYR A 459 12.47 10.73 27.52
CA TYR A 459 11.77 10.26 28.70
C TYR A 459 10.38 9.83 28.25
#